data_AF-A0A2L1DG94-F1
#
_entry.id   AF-A0A2L1DG94-F1
#
_cell.length_a   1.000
_cell.length_b   1.000
_cell.length_c   1.000
_cell.angle_alpha   90.00
_cell.angle_beta   90.00
_cell.angle_gamma   90.00
#
_symmetry.space_group_name_H-M   'P 1'
#
loop_
_entity.id
_entity.type
_entity.pdbx_description
1 polymer ?
#
loop_
_entity_poly.entity_id
_entity_poly.type
_entity_poly.pdbx_seq_one_letter_code
_entity_poly.pdbx_strand_id
1 'polypeptide(L)'
;MLVGFCISLVVVKMTIDFYYTPSSPPCRAVMMAARALDLELNFKIVDLTKKEHLRPSYLRICPMHTVPTIVDNTDQNCVVTINESRAIMCYFADKYGLDKHEYLYPLNLERRAVVNQRLYFDLGTLYQRFSDLYYPVILWGEKSLNPDKKKKLEEAFGFFDKYLEGSPPWAAGRTITVADFSMAATVSTAVACGFDLNIDNYFYVHKWFDLVTTAIKDYDKINKPGTESFQEKARKAKLIS
;
A
#
# COMPACT_ATOMS: atom_id res chain seq x y z
N MET A 1 56.42 6.12 -23.24
CA MET A 1 55.24 6.82 -22.70
C MET A 1 54.02 5.94 -22.95
N LEU A 2 53.58 5.19 -21.95
CA LEU A 2 52.32 4.42 -22.00
C LEU A 2 51.30 5.22 -21.19
N VAL A 3 50.34 5.82 -21.88
CA VAL A 3 49.25 6.58 -21.25
C VAL A 3 48.20 5.55 -20.83
N GLY A 4 48.19 5.21 -19.54
CA GLY A 4 47.17 4.34 -18.96
C GLY A 4 45.83 5.08 -18.88
N PHE A 5 44.86 4.67 -19.69
CA PHE A 5 43.48 5.09 -19.54
C PHE A 5 42.89 4.43 -18.29
N CYS A 6 42.74 5.21 -17.23
CA CYS A 6 42.00 4.80 -16.05
C CYS A 6 40.50 4.86 -16.38
N ILE A 7 39.90 3.73 -16.77
CA ILE A 7 38.46 3.61 -16.91
C ILE A 7 37.88 3.66 -15.50
N SER A 8 37.34 4.80 -15.10
CA SER A 8 36.55 4.92 -13.88
C SER A 8 35.27 4.11 -14.08
N LEU A 9 35.24 2.88 -13.59
CA LEU A 9 34.04 2.07 -13.50
C LEU A 9 33.05 2.80 -12.59
N VAL A 10 32.06 3.45 -13.19
CA VAL A 10 30.87 3.89 -12.46
C VAL A 10 30.18 2.63 -11.97
N VAL A 11 30.40 2.27 -10.71
CA VAL A 11 29.64 1.21 -10.04
C VAL A 11 28.22 1.76 -9.90
N VAL A 12 27.35 1.41 -10.85
CA VAL A 12 25.92 1.70 -10.73
C VAL A 12 25.43 0.91 -9.52
N LYS A 13 25.08 1.61 -8.45
CA LYS A 13 24.50 0.98 -7.25
C LYS A 13 23.19 0.32 -7.69
N MET A 14 23.19 -1.02 -7.73
CA MET A 14 22.00 -1.82 -8.01
C MET A 14 21.06 -1.72 -6.81
N THR A 15 19.88 -1.16 -7.01
CA THR A 15 18.90 -0.83 -5.97
C THR A 15 17.47 -0.98 -6.49
N ILE A 16 16.49 -0.85 -5.61
CA ILE A 16 15.09 -0.71 -6.02
C ILE A 16 14.73 0.76 -5.83
N ASP A 17 14.66 1.51 -6.92
CA ASP A 17 14.15 2.88 -6.90
C ASP A 17 12.66 2.84 -6.62
N PHE A 18 12.22 3.48 -5.53
CA PHE A 18 10.83 3.51 -5.11
C PHE A 18 10.28 4.93 -5.16
N TYR A 19 9.50 5.21 -6.20
CA TYR A 19 8.83 6.47 -6.41
C TYR A 19 7.53 6.53 -5.62
N TYR A 20 7.47 7.42 -4.64
CA TYR A 20 6.40 7.40 -3.64
C TYR A 20 6.04 8.78 -3.12
N THR A 21 4.87 8.85 -2.48
CA THR A 21 4.45 9.99 -1.66
C THR A 21 4.14 9.46 -0.25
N PRO A 22 4.74 9.99 0.83
CA PRO A 22 4.59 9.43 2.18
C PRO A 22 3.15 9.24 2.65
N SER A 23 2.24 10.16 2.28
CA SER A 23 0.83 10.06 2.70
C SER A 23 0.04 8.96 1.99
N SER A 24 0.47 8.55 0.79
CA SER A 24 -0.30 7.69 -0.10
C SER A 24 -0.50 6.29 0.51
N PRO A 25 -1.75 5.84 0.72
CA PRO A 25 -2.04 4.49 1.22
C PRO A 25 -1.36 3.36 0.42
N PRO A 26 -1.44 3.31 -0.93
CA PRO A 26 -0.78 2.25 -1.69
C PRO A 26 0.75 2.32 -1.59
N CYS A 27 1.36 3.49 -1.34
CA CYS A 27 2.80 3.58 -1.08
C CYS A 27 3.16 2.95 0.27
N ARG A 28 2.37 3.24 1.33
CA ARG A 28 2.58 2.66 2.66
C ARG A 28 2.43 1.15 2.66
N ALA A 29 1.51 0.60 1.88
CA ALA A 29 1.39 -0.85 1.69
C ALA A 29 2.69 -1.46 1.14
N VAL A 30 3.27 -0.87 0.07
CA VAL A 30 4.56 -1.32 -0.49
C VAL A 30 5.70 -1.17 0.52
N MET A 31 5.72 -0.09 1.30
CA MET A 31 6.73 0.12 2.35
C MET A 31 6.65 -0.96 3.44
N MET A 32 5.45 -1.35 3.88
CA MET A 32 5.27 -2.44 4.84
C MET A 32 5.74 -3.78 4.28
N ALA A 33 5.41 -4.08 3.02
CA ALA A 33 5.86 -5.31 2.37
C ALA A 33 7.39 -5.37 2.21
N ALA A 34 8.01 -4.28 1.73
CA ALA A 34 9.46 -4.17 1.63
C ALA A 34 10.12 -4.34 3.00
N ARG A 35 9.54 -3.74 4.05
CA ARG A 35 10.06 -3.87 5.41
C ARG A 35 9.94 -5.30 5.97
N ALA A 36 8.84 -6.00 5.68
CA ALA A 36 8.65 -7.38 6.08
C ALA A 36 9.66 -8.34 5.44
N LEU A 37 10.18 -7.97 4.26
CA LEU A 37 11.21 -8.69 3.50
C LEU A 37 12.64 -8.15 3.75
N ASP A 38 12.78 -7.17 4.66
CA ASP A 38 14.05 -6.47 4.92
C ASP A 38 14.73 -5.90 3.65
N LEU A 39 13.93 -5.44 2.68
CA LEU A 39 14.41 -4.80 1.46
C LEU A 39 14.78 -3.33 1.69
N GLU A 40 15.98 -2.95 1.27
CA GLU A 40 16.38 -1.54 1.16
C GLU A 40 15.88 -0.93 -0.15
N LEU A 41 14.99 0.07 -0.02
CA LEU A 41 14.49 0.85 -1.14
C LEU A 41 15.24 2.18 -1.25
N ASN A 42 15.52 2.61 -2.47
CA ASN A 42 15.98 3.96 -2.77
C ASN A 42 14.77 4.88 -2.94
N PHE A 43 14.36 5.53 -1.86
CA PHE A 43 13.17 6.38 -1.83
C PHE A 43 13.31 7.63 -2.72
N LYS A 44 12.43 7.76 -3.71
CA LYS A 44 12.29 8.93 -4.59
C LYS A 44 10.95 9.62 -4.33
N ILE A 45 10.97 10.76 -3.65
CA ILE A 45 9.73 11.50 -3.38
C ILE A 45 9.17 12.06 -4.71
N VAL A 46 7.88 11.84 -4.94
CA VAL A 46 7.11 12.47 -6.01
C VAL A 46 6.07 13.38 -5.36
N ASP A 47 6.20 14.70 -5.54
CA ASP A 47 5.26 15.66 -4.99
C ASP A 47 4.02 15.79 -5.91
N LEU A 48 2.90 15.17 -5.49
CA LEU A 48 1.66 15.22 -6.24
C LEU A 48 1.02 16.63 -6.24
N THR A 49 1.30 17.45 -5.22
CA THR A 49 0.76 18.82 -5.12
C THR A 49 1.43 19.75 -6.15
N LYS A 50 2.70 19.50 -6.45
CA LYS A 50 3.46 20.19 -7.51
C LYS A 50 3.33 19.52 -8.88
N LYS A 51 2.42 18.54 -9.01
CA LYS A 51 2.18 17.78 -10.25
C LYS A 51 3.45 17.14 -10.83
N GLU A 52 4.38 16.69 -9.99
CA GLU A 52 5.65 16.12 -10.45
C GLU A 52 5.46 14.82 -11.24
N HIS A 53 4.40 14.06 -10.93
CA HIS A 53 3.97 12.86 -11.64
C HIS A 53 3.57 13.13 -13.11
N LEU A 54 3.34 14.38 -13.51
CA LEU A 54 3.03 14.77 -14.89
C LEU A 54 4.27 15.24 -15.67
N ARG A 55 5.44 15.31 -15.04
CA ARG A 55 6.66 15.73 -15.73
C ARG A 55 7.08 14.67 -16.75
N PRO A 56 7.62 15.06 -17.92
CA PRO A 56 8.09 14.11 -18.93
C PRO A 56 9.16 13.12 -18.44
N SER A 57 9.91 13.45 -17.40
CA SER A 57 10.86 12.53 -16.77
C SER A 57 10.15 11.40 -16.01
N TYR A 58 9.06 11.69 -15.30
CA TYR A 58 8.29 10.70 -14.57
C TYR A 58 7.40 9.86 -15.49
N LEU A 59 6.79 10.49 -16.50
CA LEU A 59 5.93 9.79 -17.47
C LEU A 59 6.66 8.73 -18.29
N ARG A 60 7.97 8.87 -18.49
CA ARG A 60 8.82 7.82 -19.09
C ARG A 60 8.95 6.57 -18.21
N ILE A 61 8.80 6.74 -16.90
CA ILE A 61 8.87 5.64 -15.93
C ILE A 61 7.46 5.06 -15.71
N CYS A 62 6.47 5.93 -15.47
CA CYS A 62 5.10 5.54 -15.21
C CYS A 62 4.15 6.32 -16.14
N PRO A 63 3.75 5.75 -17.28
CA PRO A 63 2.80 6.37 -18.19
C PRO A 63 1.43 6.64 -17.54
N MET A 64 1.03 5.81 -16.57
CA MET A 64 -0.19 6.01 -15.77
C MET A 64 -0.05 7.13 -14.73
N HIS A 65 1.12 7.79 -14.61
CA HIS A 65 1.34 8.94 -13.74
C HIS A 65 0.88 8.73 -12.28
N THR A 66 1.05 7.50 -11.76
CA THR A 66 0.65 7.11 -10.41
C THR A 66 1.86 6.83 -9.51
N VAL A 67 1.62 6.90 -8.20
CA VAL A 67 2.49 6.33 -7.16
C VAL A 67 1.71 5.27 -6.39
N PRO A 68 2.35 4.18 -5.91
CA PRO A 68 3.77 3.88 -6.04
C PRO A 68 4.17 3.39 -7.44
N THR A 69 5.44 3.63 -7.80
CA THR A 69 6.11 2.98 -8.92
C THR A 69 7.51 2.55 -8.48
N ILE A 70 7.98 1.38 -8.92
CA ILE A 70 9.37 0.94 -8.71
C ILE A 70 10.13 0.83 -10.03
N VAL A 71 11.45 1.01 -9.95
CA VAL A 71 12.41 0.52 -10.94
C VAL A 71 13.39 -0.36 -10.19
N ASP A 72 13.28 -1.67 -10.40
CA ASP A 72 14.18 -2.66 -9.83
C ASP A 72 15.29 -2.97 -10.84
N ASN A 73 16.52 -2.58 -10.50
CA ASN A 73 17.72 -2.86 -11.28
C ASN A 73 18.73 -3.73 -10.48
N THR A 74 18.22 -4.57 -9.57
CA THR A 74 19.04 -5.48 -8.78
C THR A 74 19.64 -6.64 -9.60
N ASP A 75 19.05 -6.97 -10.74
CA ASP A 75 19.59 -7.94 -11.71
C ASP A 75 20.26 -7.18 -12.87
N GLN A 76 21.53 -7.46 -13.13
CA GLN A 76 22.32 -6.83 -14.18
C GLN A 76 21.76 -7.11 -15.59
N ASN A 77 21.00 -8.19 -15.75
CA ASN A 77 20.46 -8.61 -17.04
C ASN A 77 19.00 -8.20 -17.23
N CYS A 78 18.33 -7.71 -16.18
CA CYS A 78 16.90 -7.40 -16.24
C CYS A 78 16.55 -6.22 -15.34
N VAL A 79 16.10 -5.12 -15.96
CA VAL A 79 15.48 -3.99 -15.25
C VAL A 79 13.98 -4.13 -15.36
N VAL A 80 13.30 -4.12 -14.22
CA VAL A 80 11.83 -4.25 -14.15
C VAL A 80 11.23 -2.97 -13.60
N THR A 81 10.31 -2.37 -14.36
CA THR A 81 9.53 -1.20 -13.93
C THR A 81 8.09 -1.64 -13.67
N ILE A 82 7.59 -1.41 -12.46
CA ILE A 82 6.25 -1.85 -12.03
C ILE A 82 5.55 -0.70 -11.31
N ASN A 83 4.34 -0.36 -11.76
CA ASN A 83 3.35 0.39 -11.00
C ASN A 83 2.22 -0.55 -10.54
N GLU A 84 1.26 -0.06 -9.75
CA GLU A 84 0.29 -0.86 -8.98
C GLU A 84 0.88 -1.48 -7.71
N SER A 85 0.51 -0.93 -6.55
CA SER A 85 1.01 -1.36 -5.24
C SER A 85 0.89 -2.87 -4.97
N ARG A 86 -0.23 -3.47 -5.33
CA ARG A 86 -0.49 -4.91 -5.10
C ARG A 86 0.40 -5.78 -5.99
N ALA A 87 0.61 -5.39 -7.25
CA ALA A 87 1.54 -6.08 -8.14
C ALA A 87 2.98 -5.96 -7.62
N ILE A 88 3.39 -4.79 -7.15
CA ILE A 88 4.71 -4.56 -6.54
C ILE A 88 4.92 -5.46 -5.31
N MET A 89 3.92 -5.55 -4.42
CA MET A 89 4.02 -6.41 -3.22
C MET A 89 4.12 -7.89 -3.58
N CYS A 90 3.31 -8.37 -4.52
CA CYS A 90 3.41 -9.75 -5.01
C CYS A 90 4.79 -10.01 -5.65
N TYR A 91 5.29 -9.08 -6.46
CA TYR A 91 6.62 -9.16 -7.07
C TYR A 91 7.73 -9.24 -6.01
N PHE A 92 7.68 -8.39 -4.98
CA PHE A 92 8.65 -8.45 -3.90
C PHE A 92 8.62 -9.79 -3.16
N ALA A 93 7.43 -10.31 -2.87
CA ALA A 93 7.29 -11.61 -2.21
C ALA A 93 7.79 -12.77 -3.10
N ASP A 94 7.46 -12.78 -4.39
CA ASP A 94 7.88 -13.84 -5.32
C ASP A 94 9.38 -13.78 -5.66
N LYS A 95 9.99 -12.58 -5.74
CA LYS A 95 11.41 -12.44 -6.10
C LYS A 95 12.35 -12.54 -4.90
N TYR A 96 11.98 -11.93 -3.78
CA TYR A 96 12.86 -11.80 -2.61
C TYR A 96 12.38 -12.57 -1.38
N GLY A 97 11.17 -13.12 -1.41
CA GLY A 97 10.56 -13.76 -0.26
C GLY A 97 10.63 -15.29 -0.24
N LEU A 98 10.98 -15.97 -1.34
CA LEU A 98 10.80 -17.43 -1.45
C LEU A 98 11.51 -18.24 -0.35
N ASP A 99 12.70 -17.83 0.07
CA ASP A 99 13.49 -18.63 1.02
C ASP A 99 13.02 -18.52 2.48
N LYS A 100 12.56 -17.34 2.89
CA LYS A 100 12.29 -17.02 4.32
C LYS A 100 10.89 -16.47 4.59
N HIS A 101 10.21 -16.04 3.55
CA HIS A 101 8.97 -15.27 3.62
C HIS A 101 7.92 -15.76 2.62
N GLU A 102 7.98 -17.04 2.18
CA GLU A 102 6.99 -17.61 1.25
C GLU A 102 5.54 -17.47 1.76
N TYR A 103 5.37 -17.41 3.09
CA TYR A 103 4.07 -17.22 3.72
C TYR A 103 3.42 -15.88 3.35
N LEU A 104 4.19 -14.86 2.96
CA LEU A 104 3.66 -13.55 2.56
C LEU A 104 2.86 -13.65 1.26
N TYR A 105 3.25 -14.54 0.36
CA TYR A 105 2.53 -14.83 -0.88
C TYR A 105 2.74 -16.31 -1.26
N PRO A 106 1.93 -17.24 -0.72
CA PRO A 106 2.22 -18.67 -0.73
C PRO A 106 2.19 -19.27 -2.14
N LEU A 107 3.05 -20.25 -2.42
CA LEU A 107 3.05 -20.97 -3.72
C LEU A 107 1.89 -21.96 -3.87
N ASN A 108 1.33 -22.44 -2.75
CA ASN A 108 0.13 -23.26 -2.77
C ASN A 108 -1.03 -22.49 -3.45
N LEU A 109 -1.58 -23.07 -4.51
CA LEU A 109 -2.53 -22.40 -5.41
C LEU A 109 -3.81 -21.98 -4.70
N GLU A 110 -4.33 -22.81 -3.80
CA GLU A 110 -5.56 -22.53 -3.06
C GLU A 110 -5.37 -21.36 -2.10
N ARG A 111 -4.29 -21.34 -1.33
CA ARG A 111 -3.95 -20.22 -0.45
C ARG A 111 -3.67 -18.94 -1.24
N ARG A 112 -2.94 -19.06 -2.37
CA ARG A 112 -2.66 -17.92 -3.25
C ARG A 112 -3.93 -17.33 -3.85
N ALA A 113 -4.90 -18.17 -4.21
CA ALA A 113 -6.19 -17.73 -4.71
C ALA A 113 -6.95 -16.88 -3.69
N VAL A 114 -6.91 -17.24 -2.40
CA VAL A 114 -7.50 -16.42 -1.32
C VAL A 114 -6.77 -15.08 -1.19
N VAL A 115 -5.43 -15.08 -1.17
CA VAL A 115 -4.64 -13.83 -1.13
C VAL A 115 -4.99 -12.92 -2.30
N ASN A 116 -5.02 -13.46 -3.52
CA ASN A 116 -5.38 -12.72 -4.72
C ASN A 116 -6.79 -12.15 -4.63
N GLN A 117 -7.75 -12.94 -4.17
CA GLN A 117 -9.11 -12.45 -3.98
C GLN A 117 -9.14 -11.27 -3.01
N ARG A 118 -8.41 -11.31 -1.88
CA ARG A 118 -8.35 -10.19 -0.91
C ARG A 118 -7.67 -8.96 -1.51
N LEU A 119 -6.61 -9.14 -2.30
CA LEU A 119 -5.95 -8.05 -3.02
C LEU A 119 -6.90 -7.37 -4.01
N TYR A 120 -7.63 -8.14 -4.83
CA TYR A 120 -8.60 -7.59 -5.77
C TYR A 120 -9.83 -6.99 -5.09
N PHE A 121 -10.29 -7.57 -3.99
CA PHE A 121 -11.33 -6.99 -3.14
C PHE A 121 -10.88 -5.63 -2.59
N ASP A 122 -9.66 -5.52 -2.08
CA ASP A 122 -9.14 -4.26 -1.60
C ASP A 122 -9.01 -3.23 -2.74
N LEU A 123 -8.50 -3.62 -3.91
CA LEU A 123 -8.38 -2.73 -5.07
C LEU A 123 -9.74 -2.21 -5.56
N GLY A 124 -10.65 -3.13 -5.91
CA GLY A 124 -11.88 -2.80 -6.64
C GLY A 124 -13.10 -2.54 -5.74
N THR A 125 -13.00 -2.83 -4.44
CA THR A 125 -14.12 -2.65 -3.50
C THR A 125 -13.72 -1.76 -2.32
N LEU A 126 -12.81 -2.21 -1.46
CA LEU A 126 -12.54 -1.49 -0.19
C LEU A 126 -11.87 -0.13 -0.43
N TYR A 127 -10.70 -0.10 -1.09
CA TYR A 127 -9.97 1.12 -1.40
C TYR A 127 -10.75 2.01 -2.37
N GLN A 128 -11.39 1.43 -3.39
CA GLN A 128 -12.20 2.20 -4.33
C GLN A 128 -13.32 2.95 -3.60
N ARG A 129 -14.12 2.26 -2.77
CA ARG A 129 -15.23 2.88 -2.02
C ARG A 129 -14.74 3.87 -0.96
N PHE A 130 -13.59 3.62 -0.35
CA PHE A 130 -12.91 4.59 0.51
C PHE A 130 -12.58 5.87 -0.29
N SER A 131 -11.93 5.71 -1.44
CA SER A 131 -11.49 6.84 -2.25
C SER A 131 -12.68 7.63 -2.80
N ASP A 132 -13.73 6.95 -3.26
CA ASP A 132 -14.95 7.56 -3.77
C ASP A 132 -15.65 8.42 -2.72
N LEU A 133 -15.63 7.98 -1.45
CA LEU A 133 -16.27 8.66 -0.34
C LEU A 133 -15.44 9.86 0.14
N TYR A 134 -14.16 9.65 0.44
CA TYR A 134 -13.36 10.62 1.16
C TYR A 134 -12.59 11.60 0.26
N TYR A 135 -12.03 11.15 -0.87
CA TYR A 135 -11.17 12.02 -1.71
C TYR A 135 -11.89 13.27 -2.23
N PRO A 136 -13.16 13.19 -2.69
CA PRO A 136 -13.85 14.39 -3.14
C PRO A 136 -13.92 15.48 -2.09
N VAL A 137 -14.11 15.11 -0.82
CA VAL A 137 -14.20 16.07 0.29
C VAL A 137 -12.83 16.54 0.74
N ILE A 138 -11.90 15.62 1.01
CA ILE A 138 -10.64 15.96 1.69
C ILE A 138 -9.52 16.38 0.74
N LEU A 139 -9.64 16.12 -0.58
CA LEU A 139 -8.65 16.49 -1.60
C LEU A 139 -9.22 17.45 -2.66
N TRP A 140 -10.51 17.36 -2.99
CA TRP A 140 -11.10 18.11 -4.11
C TRP A 140 -12.12 19.18 -3.69
N GLY A 141 -12.38 19.33 -2.38
CA GLY A 141 -13.16 20.44 -1.82
C GLY A 141 -14.68 20.29 -1.91
N GLU A 142 -15.22 19.09 -2.11
CA GLU A 142 -16.65 18.85 -1.90
C GLU A 142 -17.05 19.13 -0.45
N LYS A 143 -18.28 19.62 -0.25
CA LYS A 143 -18.71 20.17 1.05
C LYS A 143 -19.03 19.10 2.10
N SER A 144 -19.41 17.90 1.69
CA SER A 144 -19.91 16.85 2.59
C SER A 144 -19.79 15.47 1.97
N LEU A 145 -19.69 14.45 2.82
CA LEU A 145 -19.69 13.05 2.38
C LEU A 145 -21.02 12.68 1.72
N ASN A 146 -20.94 11.95 0.61
CA ASN A 146 -22.12 11.44 -0.07
C ASN A 146 -22.70 10.21 0.70
N PRO A 147 -23.99 10.22 1.10
CA PRO A 147 -24.60 9.13 1.87
C PRO A 147 -24.59 7.77 1.18
N ASP A 148 -24.82 7.71 -0.14
CA ASP A 148 -24.82 6.45 -0.89
C ASP A 148 -23.42 5.84 -0.95
N LYS A 149 -22.39 6.68 -1.13
CA LYS A 149 -20.99 6.25 -1.08
C LYS A 149 -20.59 5.80 0.33
N LYS A 150 -21.12 6.45 1.37
CA LYS A 150 -20.92 6.05 2.77
C LYS A 150 -21.46 4.64 3.01
N LYS A 151 -22.72 4.39 2.61
CA LYS A 151 -23.34 3.07 2.71
C LYS A 151 -22.54 1.98 1.95
N LYS A 152 -22.01 2.32 0.77
CA LYS A 152 -21.12 1.40 0.04
C LYS A 152 -19.83 1.11 0.83
N LEU A 153 -19.19 2.10 1.43
CA LEU A 153 -18.00 1.83 2.22
C LEU A 153 -18.32 0.95 3.45
N GLU A 154 -19.41 1.24 4.15
CA GLU A 154 -19.89 0.43 5.29
C GLU A 154 -20.15 -1.02 4.89
N GLU A 155 -20.76 -1.25 3.72
CA GLU A 155 -20.96 -2.59 3.15
C GLU A 155 -19.63 -3.29 2.85
N ALA A 156 -18.62 -2.56 2.35
CA ALA A 156 -17.30 -3.15 2.10
C ALA A 156 -16.61 -3.59 3.40
N PHE A 157 -16.70 -2.80 4.47
CA PHE A 157 -16.23 -3.22 5.79
C PHE A 157 -17.02 -4.43 6.32
N GLY A 158 -18.33 -4.49 6.06
CA GLY A 158 -19.16 -5.66 6.39
C GLY A 158 -18.71 -6.94 5.65
N PHE A 159 -18.40 -6.84 4.36
CA PHE A 159 -17.83 -7.98 3.61
C PHE A 159 -16.47 -8.40 4.17
N PHE A 160 -15.62 -7.45 4.53
CA PHE A 160 -14.32 -7.77 5.12
C PHE A 160 -14.47 -8.46 6.48
N ASP A 161 -15.40 -7.99 7.31
CA ASP A 161 -15.72 -8.63 8.59
C ASP A 161 -16.18 -10.07 8.41
N LYS A 162 -17.05 -10.32 7.42
CA LYS A 162 -17.48 -11.68 7.03
C LYS A 162 -16.37 -12.55 6.45
N TYR A 163 -15.39 -11.97 5.77
CA TYR A 163 -14.21 -12.71 5.30
C TYR A 163 -13.27 -13.14 6.43
N LEU A 164 -13.28 -12.42 7.55
CA LEU A 164 -12.50 -12.75 8.75
C LEU A 164 -13.27 -13.66 9.70
N GLU A 165 -14.61 -13.68 9.63
CA GLU A 165 -15.46 -14.60 10.39
C GLU A 165 -15.06 -16.06 10.14
N GLY A 166 -14.64 -16.76 11.21
CA GLY A 166 -14.17 -18.14 11.12
C GLY A 166 -12.78 -18.34 10.50
N SER A 167 -12.08 -17.28 10.10
CA SER A 167 -10.71 -17.32 9.58
C SER A 167 -9.72 -16.85 10.67
N PRO A 168 -8.75 -17.69 11.12
CA PRO A 168 -7.69 -17.23 12.01
C PRO A 168 -6.74 -16.27 11.31
N PRO A 169 -5.98 -15.45 12.04
CA PRO A 169 -6.35 -14.09 12.39
C PRO A 169 -6.03 -13.04 11.29
N TRP A 170 -5.58 -13.48 10.11
CA TRP A 170 -5.17 -12.58 9.03
C TRP A 170 -6.18 -12.58 7.89
N ALA A 171 -6.12 -11.54 7.05
CA ALA A 171 -7.09 -11.28 5.99
C ALA A 171 -7.27 -12.46 5.03
N ALA A 172 -6.21 -13.24 4.79
CA ALA A 172 -6.19 -14.36 3.86
C ALA A 172 -5.94 -15.73 4.53
N GLY A 173 -6.05 -15.83 5.86
CA GLY A 173 -5.91 -17.09 6.60
C GLY A 173 -4.89 -17.03 7.72
N ARG A 174 -4.27 -18.18 8.05
CA ARG A 174 -3.54 -18.36 9.31
C ARG A 174 -2.22 -17.59 9.45
N THR A 175 -1.68 -17.05 8.36
CA THR A 175 -0.41 -16.31 8.34
C THR A 175 -0.61 -14.95 7.71
N ILE A 176 0.17 -13.96 8.14
CA ILE A 176 0.20 -12.64 7.51
C ILE A 176 0.61 -12.76 6.04
N THR A 177 -0.02 -11.97 5.17
CA THR A 177 0.24 -11.97 3.74
C THR A 177 0.34 -10.54 3.19
N VAL A 178 0.71 -10.40 1.92
CA VAL A 178 0.66 -9.11 1.21
C VAL A 178 -0.74 -8.49 1.19
N ALA A 179 -1.80 -9.28 1.36
CA ALA A 179 -3.17 -8.76 1.49
C ALA A 179 -3.33 -7.93 2.77
N ASP A 180 -2.72 -8.36 3.88
CA ASP A 180 -2.78 -7.63 5.15
C ASP A 180 -2.10 -6.26 5.05
N PHE A 181 -0.95 -6.16 4.38
CA PHE A 181 -0.28 -4.87 4.16
C PHE A 181 -1.14 -3.92 3.31
N SER A 182 -1.76 -4.45 2.25
CA SER A 182 -2.67 -3.69 1.38
C SER A 182 -3.85 -3.13 2.17
N MET A 183 -4.56 -4.01 2.88
CA MET A 183 -5.77 -3.65 3.61
C MET A 183 -5.45 -2.79 4.84
N ALA A 184 -4.32 -3.01 5.53
CA ALA A 184 -3.93 -2.21 6.68
C ALA A 184 -3.71 -0.74 6.29
N ALA A 185 -3.13 -0.49 5.11
CA ALA A 185 -2.99 0.86 4.59
C ALA A 185 -4.35 1.51 4.29
N THR A 186 -5.27 0.77 3.66
CA THR A 186 -6.63 1.28 3.38
C THR A 186 -7.43 1.55 4.65
N VAL A 187 -7.55 0.55 5.54
CA VAL A 187 -8.34 0.63 6.79
C VAL A 187 -7.82 1.73 7.70
N SER A 188 -6.51 1.80 7.92
CA SER A 188 -5.94 2.87 8.76
C SER A 188 -6.20 4.28 8.22
N THR A 189 -6.27 4.43 6.89
CA THR A 189 -6.59 5.72 6.28
C THR A 189 -8.07 6.06 6.43
N ALA A 190 -8.96 5.08 6.24
CA ALA A 190 -10.39 5.28 6.45
C ALA A 190 -10.67 5.69 7.90
N VAL A 191 -10.08 5.00 8.87
CA VAL A 191 -10.19 5.34 10.30
C VAL A 191 -9.63 6.74 10.58
N ALA A 192 -8.45 7.07 10.02
CA ALA A 192 -7.89 8.42 10.15
C ALA A 192 -8.80 9.52 9.58
N CYS A 193 -9.62 9.20 8.58
CA CYS A 193 -10.61 10.12 8.03
C CYS A 193 -11.96 10.12 8.77
N GLY A 194 -12.10 9.35 9.84
CA GLY A 194 -13.31 9.30 10.67
C GLY A 194 -14.28 8.17 10.34
N PHE A 195 -13.83 7.12 9.64
CA PHE A 195 -14.63 5.90 9.56
C PHE A 195 -14.76 5.26 10.96
N ASP A 196 -15.98 5.01 11.39
CA ASP A 196 -16.26 4.42 12.69
C ASP A 196 -16.08 2.89 12.64
N LEU A 197 -14.88 2.43 12.99
CA LEU A 197 -14.56 1.01 13.12
C LEU A 197 -14.99 0.49 14.49
N ASN A 198 -16.26 0.66 14.87
CA ASN A 198 -16.78 0.14 16.13
C ASN A 198 -16.80 -1.40 16.14
N ILE A 199 -16.31 -1.98 17.24
CA ILE A 199 -16.30 -3.43 17.49
C ILE A 199 -17.69 -4.07 17.44
N ASP A 200 -18.76 -3.33 17.76
CA ASP A 200 -20.14 -3.85 17.70
C ASP A 200 -20.60 -4.12 16.25
N ASN A 201 -20.09 -3.37 15.28
CA ASN A 201 -20.45 -3.47 13.87
C ASN A 201 -19.42 -4.28 13.05
N TYR A 202 -18.15 -4.24 13.46
CA TYR A 202 -17.02 -4.79 12.72
C TYR A 202 -16.07 -5.55 13.65
N PHE A 203 -16.61 -6.51 14.40
CA PHE A 203 -15.90 -7.23 15.46
C PHE A 203 -14.58 -7.86 14.98
N TYR A 204 -14.60 -8.55 13.83
CA TYR A 204 -13.43 -9.25 13.32
C TYR A 204 -12.44 -8.28 12.67
N VAL A 205 -12.93 -7.26 11.93
CA VAL A 205 -12.03 -6.24 11.36
C VAL A 205 -11.35 -5.44 12.48
N HIS A 206 -12.05 -5.09 13.55
CA HIS A 206 -11.44 -4.39 14.69
C HIS A 206 -10.30 -5.21 15.29
N LYS A 207 -10.55 -6.49 15.58
CA LYS A 207 -9.52 -7.39 16.14
C LYS A 207 -8.34 -7.60 15.18
N TRP A 208 -8.62 -7.76 13.89
CA TRP A 208 -7.59 -7.83 12.87
C TRP A 208 -6.79 -6.54 12.80
N PHE A 209 -7.43 -5.38 12.96
CA PHE A 209 -6.78 -4.07 12.92
C PHE A 209 -5.83 -3.86 14.11
N ASP A 210 -6.25 -4.27 15.31
CA ASP A 210 -5.38 -4.28 16.50
C ASP A 210 -4.16 -5.20 16.31
N LEU A 211 -4.35 -6.35 15.64
CA LEU A 211 -3.26 -7.27 15.34
C LEU A 211 -2.27 -6.71 14.32
N VAL A 212 -2.73 -6.19 13.17
CA VAL A 212 -1.82 -5.70 12.11
C VAL A 212 -0.98 -4.51 12.57
N THR A 213 -1.54 -3.62 13.38
CA THR A 213 -0.84 -2.42 13.88
C THR A 213 0.32 -2.78 14.82
N THR A 214 0.25 -3.91 15.51
CA THR A 214 1.28 -4.37 16.46
C THR A 214 2.26 -5.38 15.85
N ALA A 215 1.81 -6.18 14.90
CA ALA A 215 2.62 -7.26 14.33
C ALA A 215 3.49 -6.83 13.13
N ILE A 216 3.11 -5.77 12.42
CA ILE A 216 3.90 -5.28 11.28
C ILE A 216 5.12 -4.51 11.81
N LYS A 217 6.31 -4.98 11.42
CA LYS A 217 7.59 -4.34 11.76
C LYS A 217 7.61 -2.88 11.32
N ASP A 218 7.95 -1.98 12.25
CA ASP A 218 7.99 -0.54 12.04
C ASP A 218 6.66 0.08 11.53
N TYR A 219 5.51 -0.53 11.86
CA TYR A 219 4.19 -0.07 11.42
C TYR A 219 3.99 1.43 11.65
N ASP A 220 4.17 1.93 12.87
CA ASP A 220 3.97 3.34 13.19
C ASP A 220 4.90 4.25 12.39
N LYS A 221 6.17 3.88 12.24
CA LYS A 221 7.14 4.67 11.48
C LYS A 221 6.74 4.80 10.01
N ILE A 222 6.18 3.75 9.43
CA ILE A 222 5.74 3.71 8.03
C ILE A 222 4.38 4.40 7.87
N ASN A 223 3.44 4.10 8.76
CA ASN A 223 2.03 4.33 8.54
C ASN A 223 1.52 5.64 9.17
N LYS A 224 1.99 5.95 10.38
CA LYS A 224 1.52 7.08 11.19
C LYS A 224 1.66 8.44 10.47
N PRO A 225 2.79 8.78 9.82
CA PRO A 225 2.90 10.08 9.14
C PRO A 225 1.86 10.26 8.04
N GLY A 226 1.51 9.17 7.34
CA GLY A 226 0.51 9.21 6.29
C GLY A 226 -0.91 9.34 6.84
N THR A 227 -1.25 8.59 7.90
CA THR A 227 -2.56 8.68 8.55
C THR A 227 -2.77 10.03 9.23
N GLU A 228 -1.74 10.62 9.86
CA GLU A 228 -1.81 11.97 10.44
C GLU A 228 -2.09 13.03 9.38
N SER A 229 -1.45 12.93 8.20
CA SER A 229 -1.74 13.83 7.08
C SER A 229 -3.21 13.71 6.61
N PHE A 230 -3.77 12.52 6.58
CA PHE A 230 -5.18 12.31 6.23
C PHE A 230 -6.14 12.78 7.34
N GLN A 231 -5.76 12.59 8.60
CA GLN A 231 -6.51 13.09 9.76
C GLN A 231 -6.58 14.61 9.77
N GLU A 232 -5.47 15.30 9.48
CA GLU A 232 -5.45 16.76 9.38
C GLU A 232 -6.38 17.26 8.27
N LYS A 233 -6.40 16.60 7.11
CA LYS A 233 -7.31 16.94 6.01
C LYS A 233 -8.77 16.71 6.39
N ALA A 234 -9.06 15.62 7.11
CA ALA A 234 -10.40 15.32 7.62
C ALA A 234 -10.87 16.35 8.65
N ARG A 235 -10.00 16.82 9.56
CA ARG A 235 -10.29 17.93 10.48
C ARG A 235 -10.59 19.24 9.74
N LYS A 236 -9.75 19.59 8.75
CA LYS A 236 -9.97 20.78 7.90
C LYS A 236 -11.30 20.72 7.16
N ALA A 237 -11.70 19.53 6.74
CA ALA A 237 -13.00 19.27 6.12
C ALA A 237 -14.16 19.07 7.11
N LYS A 238 -13.92 19.22 8.43
CA LYS A 238 -14.91 19.06 9.51
C LYS A 238 -15.60 17.68 9.52
N LEU A 239 -14.89 16.63 9.10
CA LEU A 239 -15.36 15.24 9.16
C LEU A 239 -15.17 14.61 10.54
N ILE A 240 -14.18 15.12 11.29
CA ILE A 240 -13.80 14.69 12.64
C ILE A 240 -13.44 15.92 13.48
N SER A 241 -13.39 15.74 14.81
CA SER A 241 -13.01 16.78 15.77
C SER A 241 -11.51 17.07 15.85
#